data_AF-A0A9E1N5N3-F1
#
_entry.id   AF-A0A9E1N5N3-F1
#
_cell.length_a   1.000
_cell.length_b   1.000
_cell.length_c   1.000
_cell.angle_alpha   90.00
_cell.angle_beta   90.00
_cell.angle_gamma   90.00
#
_symmetry.space_group_name_H-M   'P 1'
#
loop_
_entity.id
_entity.type
_entity.pdbx_description
1 polymer ?
#
loop_
_entity_poly.entity_id
_entity_poly.type
_entity_poly.pdbx_seq_one_letter_code
_entity_poly.pdbx_strand_id
1 'polypeptide(L)'
;MKLWITLITFSLCFTGPASGRDFDPKRIYEETSKAVVLISAFNGGQRYASNGTGSIVSEDGLVLTNAHVIFDEERKKPYNAIRIFLKPERVTGNLKKDTSRKFKATLVRYSNSLDLAILKIQDHQNSGSLPRLELSDLSNTSIGDPVLAIGHPEQGGLWTLTTGTISSFIESFEGIRGKDVFQTETSINKGNSGGPLIDQNGHMVGINSMIARKGKSGITITDVNFSIKSTVAMKWMRSVGYSQQYAMLSPQTATPLTEKHAPTEKAGIVPVPTQEPEPTEIEPEPKQQLSKEPNEIIPQSKQESPNEPEILTEVHPYKEKDLFEQVEDEMEDMMEEMKGRIRSH
;
A
#
# COMPACT_ATOMS: atom_id res chain seq x y z
N MET A 1 4.50 45.48 -61.55
CA MET A 1 4.65 44.06 -61.19
C MET A 1 5.21 43.98 -59.79
N LYS A 2 4.49 43.39 -58.82
CA LYS A 2 5.00 43.10 -57.47
C LYS A 2 5.00 41.58 -57.29
N LEU A 3 6.17 41.03 -57.03
CA LEU A 3 6.44 39.60 -56.83
C LEU A 3 6.19 39.26 -55.36
N TRP A 4 5.41 38.22 -55.07
CA TRP A 4 5.26 37.66 -53.73
C TRP A 4 6.09 36.37 -53.65
N ILE A 5 6.98 36.28 -52.66
CA ILE A 5 7.75 35.07 -52.33
C ILE A 5 7.11 34.47 -51.08
N THR A 6 6.50 33.31 -51.22
CA THR A 6 5.96 32.53 -50.11
C THR A 6 7.09 31.72 -49.48
N LEU A 7 7.45 32.02 -48.23
CA LEU A 7 8.44 31.26 -47.48
C LEU A 7 7.75 30.05 -46.84
N ILE A 8 8.09 28.85 -47.28
CA ILE A 8 7.62 27.59 -46.66
C ILE A 8 8.61 27.24 -45.55
N THR A 9 8.19 27.38 -44.30
CA THR A 9 8.96 26.92 -43.13
C THR A 9 8.73 25.42 -42.93
N PHE A 10 9.78 24.63 -43.19
CA PHE A 10 9.79 23.20 -42.90
C PHE A 10 10.13 23.00 -41.42
N SER A 11 9.12 22.71 -40.60
CA SER A 11 9.31 22.38 -39.18
C SER A 11 9.77 20.93 -39.07
N LEU A 12 11.06 20.72 -38.81
CA LEU A 12 11.64 19.39 -38.56
C LEU A 12 11.22 18.94 -37.15
N CYS A 13 10.20 18.09 -37.03
CA CYS A 13 9.89 17.42 -35.77
C CYS A 13 10.94 16.33 -35.51
N PHE A 14 11.83 16.57 -34.55
CA PHE A 14 12.65 15.50 -33.98
C PHE A 14 11.76 14.63 -33.09
N THR A 15 11.32 13.48 -33.61
CA THR A 15 10.79 12.39 -32.79
C THR A 15 11.98 11.65 -32.19
N GLY A 16 12.41 12.05 -30.98
CA GLY A 16 13.28 11.20 -30.18
C GLY A 16 12.50 9.94 -29.79
N PRO A 17 13.11 8.74 -29.80
CA PRO A 17 12.46 7.58 -29.22
C PRO A 17 12.14 7.91 -27.76
N ALA A 18 10.89 7.67 -27.34
CA ALA A 18 10.55 7.59 -25.93
C ALA A 18 11.33 6.40 -25.36
N SER A 19 12.56 6.66 -24.90
CA SER A 19 13.37 5.67 -24.21
C SER A 19 12.66 5.36 -22.91
N GLY A 20 11.90 4.27 -22.87
CA GLY A 20 11.58 3.63 -21.59
C GLY A 20 12.91 3.44 -20.88
N ARG A 21 13.05 3.96 -19.65
CA ARG A 21 14.25 3.71 -18.86
C ARG A 21 14.21 2.24 -18.45
N ASP A 22 15.35 1.56 -18.56
CA ASP A 22 15.48 0.20 -18.07
C ASP A 22 15.17 0.14 -16.57
N PHE A 23 14.57 -0.98 -16.15
CA PHE A 23 14.26 -1.21 -14.75
C PHE A 23 15.56 -1.46 -13.95
N ASP A 24 15.95 -0.46 -13.16
CA ASP A 24 17.11 -0.50 -12.24
C ASP A 24 16.63 -0.36 -10.78
N PRO A 25 16.44 -1.48 -10.07
CA PRO A 25 15.97 -1.46 -8.69
C PRO A 25 16.86 -0.67 -7.74
N LYS A 26 18.18 -0.67 -7.97
CA LYS A 26 19.13 0.00 -7.08
C LYS A 26 18.97 1.51 -7.19
N ARG A 27 18.94 2.04 -8.43
CA ARG A 27 18.71 3.47 -8.68
C ARG A 27 17.38 3.91 -8.11
N ILE A 28 16.30 3.18 -8.43
CA ILE A 28 14.96 3.54 -7.95
C ILE A 28 14.92 3.53 -6.42
N TYR A 29 15.54 2.55 -5.76
CA TYR A 29 15.65 2.52 -4.30
C TYR A 29 16.43 3.72 -3.74
N GLU A 30 17.57 4.08 -4.32
CA GLU A 30 18.37 5.23 -3.89
C GLU A 30 17.59 6.55 -4.00
N GLU A 31 16.81 6.72 -5.07
CA GLU A 31 15.97 7.89 -5.32
C GLU A 31 14.74 7.96 -4.38
N THR A 32 14.08 6.83 -4.15
CA THR A 32 12.74 6.81 -3.52
C THR A 32 12.75 6.44 -2.04
N SER A 33 13.72 5.65 -1.56
CA SER A 33 13.72 5.10 -0.20
C SER A 33 13.71 6.14 0.92
N LYS A 34 14.19 7.36 0.65
CA LYS A 34 14.17 8.47 1.63
C LYS A 34 12.76 8.96 1.95
N ALA A 35 11.81 8.81 1.01
CA ALA A 35 10.41 9.15 1.20
C ALA A 35 9.61 8.02 1.87
N VAL A 36 10.21 6.84 2.06
CA VAL A 36 9.56 5.71 2.73
C VAL A 36 9.86 5.77 4.22
N VAL A 37 8.87 5.50 5.06
CA VAL A 37 8.99 5.64 6.51
C VAL A 37 8.54 4.38 7.23
N LEU A 38 9.16 4.09 8.37
CA LEU A 38 8.63 3.13 9.33
C LEU A 38 7.59 3.85 10.20
N ILE A 39 6.46 3.20 10.42
CA ILE A 39 5.37 3.65 11.28
C ILE A 39 5.27 2.69 12.46
N SER A 40 5.18 3.26 13.66
CA SER A 40 4.84 2.53 14.88
C SER A 40 3.66 3.23 15.57
N ALA A 41 2.54 2.53 15.70
CA ALA A 41 1.31 3.02 16.29
C ALA A 41 0.94 2.19 17.51
N PHE A 42 0.65 2.83 18.64
CA PHE A 42 0.48 2.15 19.91
C PHE A 42 -0.45 2.91 20.85
N ASN A 43 -0.94 2.22 21.87
CA ASN A 43 -1.67 2.85 22.97
C ASN A 43 -0.71 3.11 24.13
N GLY A 44 -0.69 4.33 24.67
CA GLY A 44 0.11 4.67 25.85
C GLY A 44 -0.08 3.65 26.99
N GLY A 45 1.03 3.15 27.55
CA GLY A 45 1.04 2.16 28.63
C GLY A 45 0.88 0.70 28.19
N GLN A 46 0.71 0.41 26.89
CA GLN A 46 0.70 -0.96 26.36
C GLN A 46 2.04 -1.36 25.75
N ARG A 47 2.38 -2.65 25.89
CA ARG A 47 3.59 -3.27 25.34
C ARG A 47 3.51 -3.66 23.85
N TYR A 48 2.36 -3.45 23.20
CA TYR A 48 2.14 -3.87 21.82
C TYR A 48 1.93 -2.65 20.93
N ALA A 49 2.77 -2.54 19.90
CA ALA A 49 2.68 -1.58 18.82
C ALA A 49 2.34 -2.28 17.50
N SER A 50 1.46 -1.66 16.72
CA SER A 50 1.32 -1.96 15.29
C SER A 50 2.47 -1.32 14.54
N ASN A 51 3.21 -2.12 13.77
CA ASN A 51 4.30 -1.64 12.93
C ASN A 51 3.94 -1.81 11.45
N GLY A 52 4.29 -0.80 10.66
CA GLY A 52 4.02 -0.80 9.22
C GLY A 52 4.90 0.19 8.48
N THR A 53 4.62 0.34 7.20
CA THR A 53 5.33 1.24 6.31
C THR A 53 4.41 2.36 5.85
N GLY A 54 4.96 3.54 5.58
CA GLY A 54 4.25 4.60 4.88
C GLY A 54 5.13 5.27 3.84
N SER A 55 4.51 6.14 3.05
CA SER A 55 5.20 6.98 2.07
C SER A 55 4.88 8.45 2.31
N ILE A 56 5.89 9.30 2.38
CA ILE A 56 5.71 10.75 2.39
C ILE A 56 5.26 11.16 0.99
N VAL A 57 4.07 11.75 0.90
CA VAL A 57 3.42 12.14 -0.37
C VAL A 57 3.37 13.66 -0.55
N SER A 58 3.90 14.42 0.41
CA SER A 58 3.99 15.87 0.38
C SER A 58 5.18 16.37 1.18
N GLU A 59 5.83 17.44 0.70
CA GLU A 59 7.02 18.04 1.34
C GLU A 59 6.72 18.59 2.73
N ASP A 60 5.46 18.92 2.99
CA ASP A 60 4.98 19.36 4.30
C ASP A 60 4.71 18.19 5.27
N GLY A 61 5.07 16.95 4.91
CA GLY A 61 5.05 15.81 5.81
C GLY A 61 3.72 15.06 5.89
N LEU A 62 2.89 15.11 4.84
CA LEU A 62 1.79 14.15 4.71
C LEU A 62 2.33 12.77 4.35
N VAL A 63 1.88 11.76 5.08
CA VAL A 63 2.26 10.36 4.89
C VAL A 63 1.04 9.53 4.58
N LEU A 64 1.10 8.77 3.49
CA LEU A 64 0.10 7.79 3.09
C LEU A 64 0.50 6.41 3.60
N THR A 65 -0.44 5.67 4.17
CA THR A 65 -0.27 4.29 4.65
C THR A 65 -1.62 3.56 4.62
N ASN A 66 -1.67 2.33 5.11
CA ASN A 66 -2.92 1.60 5.29
C ASN A 66 -3.65 1.98 6.59
N ALA A 67 -4.98 1.83 6.59
CA ALA A 67 -5.77 2.11 7.78
C ALA A 67 -5.49 1.10 8.90
N HIS A 68 -5.33 -0.18 8.56
CA HIS A 68 -5.08 -1.22 9.57
C HIS A 68 -3.74 -1.03 10.31
N VAL A 69 -2.77 -0.33 9.73
CA VAL A 69 -1.49 0.00 10.41
C VAL A 69 -1.72 0.92 11.62
N ILE A 70 -2.76 1.76 11.58
CA ILE A 70 -3.04 2.77 12.61
C ILE A 70 -4.30 2.47 13.42
N PHE A 71 -4.94 1.32 13.19
CA PHE A 71 -6.21 0.95 13.80
C PHE A 71 -6.04 -0.21 14.77
N ASP A 72 -6.47 -0.02 16.01
CA ASP A 72 -6.51 -1.05 17.04
C ASP A 72 -7.77 -1.90 16.83
N GLU A 73 -7.59 -3.10 16.28
CA GLU A 73 -8.67 -4.04 16.01
C GLU A 73 -9.35 -4.58 17.27
N GLU A 74 -8.68 -4.61 18.42
CA GLU A 74 -9.28 -5.04 19.69
C GLU A 74 -10.22 -3.96 20.21
N ARG A 75 -9.78 -2.70 20.14
CA ARG A 75 -10.55 -1.55 20.65
C ARG A 75 -11.48 -0.91 19.64
N LYS A 76 -11.42 -1.34 18.38
CA LYS A 76 -12.19 -0.78 17.25
C LYS A 76 -12.02 0.74 17.10
N LYS A 77 -10.82 1.24 17.35
CA LYS A 77 -10.48 2.67 17.20
C LYS A 77 -9.02 2.85 16.80
N PRO A 78 -8.62 4.01 16.25
CA PRO A 78 -7.21 4.31 16.01
C PRO A 78 -6.38 4.29 17.28
N TYR A 79 -5.10 3.92 17.14
CA TYR A 79 -4.10 4.09 18.20
C TYR A 79 -3.96 5.57 18.59
N ASN A 80 -3.70 5.83 19.88
CA ASN A 80 -3.62 7.21 20.39
C ASN A 80 -2.24 7.86 20.22
N ALA A 81 -1.20 7.08 19.93
CA ALA A 81 0.14 7.59 19.67
C ALA A 81 0.70 6.97 18.38
N ILE A 82 1.28 7.81 17.53
CA ILE A 82 1.91 7.41 16.27
C ILE A 82 3.30 8.02 16.19
N ARG A 83 4.28 7.17 15.87
CA ARG A 83 5.64 7.56 15.57
C ARG A 83 6.02 7.19 14.15
N ILE A 84 6.78 8.09 13.56
CA ILE A 84 7.33 7.95 12.21
C ILE A 84 8.84 8.03 12.30
N PHE A 85 9.52 7.07 11.69
CA PHE A 85 10.97 7.03 11.60
C PHE A 85 11.38 7.25 10.14
N LEU A 86 12.18 8.28 9.91
CA LEU A 86 12.72 8.58 8.59
C LEU A 86 13.98 7.76 8.32
N LYS A 87 14.22 7.46 7.05
CA LYS A 87 15.42 6.71 6.65
C LYS A 87 16.68 7.46 7.11
N PRO A 88 17.63 6.78 7.78
CA PRO A 88 18.96 7.34 8.00
C PRO A 88 19.69 7.47 6.65
N GLU A 89 20.79 8.22 6.60
CA GLU A 89 21.59 8.31 5.37
C GLU A 89 22.03 6.93 4.87
N ARG A 90 22.37 6.05 5.83
CA ARG A 90 22.74 4.66 5.57
C ARG A 90 22.08 3.75 6.60
N VAL A 91 21.39 2.71 6.11
CA VAL A 91 20.89 1.62 6.96
C VAL A 91 22.09 0.78 7.40
N THR A 92 22.18 0.52 8.69
CA THR A 92 23.35 -0.12 9.32
C THR A 92 23.07 -1.54 9.80
N GLY A 93 21.80 -1.93 9.90
CA GLY A 93 21.37 -3.18 10.53
C GLY A 93 21.35 -3.09 12.06
N ASN A 94 21.70 -1.94 12.63
CA ASN A 94 21.54 -1.67 14.05
C ASN A 94 20.27 -0.84 14.26
N LEU A 95 19.31 -1.43 14.96
CA LEU A 95 17.99 -0.85 15.12
C LEU A 95 18.03 0.57 15.70
N LYS A 96 18.68 0.79 16.86
CA LYS A 96 18.73 2.11 17.50
C LYS A 96 19.34 3.19 16.61
N LYS A 97 20.37 2.84 15.83
CA LYS A 97 20.98 3.77 14.87
C LYS A 97 20.03 4.07 13.72
N ASP A 98 19.39 3.03 13.20
CA ASP A 98 18.53 3.13 12.03
C ASP A 98 17.18 3.80 12.33
N THR A 99 16.74 3.82 13.59
CA THR A 99 15.54 4.51 14.08
C THR A 99 15.81 5.84 14.77
N SER A 100 17.02 6.38 14.65
CA SER A 100 17.41 7.63 15.32
C SER A 100 16.64 8.88 14.85
N ARG A 101 16.16 8.90 13.59
CA ARG A 101 15.40 10.02 13.01
C ARG A 101 13.90 9.86 13.24
N LYS A 102 13.46 10.09 14.46
CA LYS A 102 12.08 9.86 14.91
C LYS A 102 11.25 11.13 15.07
N PHE A 103 9.98 11.05 14.71
CA PHE A 103 9.00 12.13 14.77
C PHE A 103 7.69 11.64 15.34
N LYS A 104 6.95 12.54 16.00
CA LYS A 104 5.53 12.32 16.31
C LYS A 104 4.72 12.51 15.03
N ALA A 105 3.61 11.80 14.93
CA ALA A 105 2.64 12.01 13.88
C ALA A 105 1.21 12.04 14.42
N THR A 106 0.33 12.73 13.70
CA THR A 106 -1.10 12.75 13.99
C THR A 106 -1.86 12.08 12.86
N LEU A 107 -2.90 11.33 13.20
CA LEU A 107 -3.86 10.82 12.22
C LEU A 107 -4.71 11.99 11.68
N VAL A 108 -4.70 12.16 10.36
CA VAL A 108 -5.44 13.23 9.67
C VAL A 108 -6.79 12.71 9.22
N ARG A 109 -6.80 11.64 8.41
CA ARG A 109 -8.01 10.97 7.90
C ARG A 109 -7.72 9.49 7.69
N TYR A 110 -8.76 8.66 7.72
CA TYR A 110 -8.66 7.25 7.36
C TYR A 110 -9.95 6.75 6.72
N SER A 111 -9.85 5.63 6.02
CA SER A 111 -10.96 4.87 5.46
C SER A 111 -10.68 3.39 5.70
N ASN A 112 -11.43 2.76 6.60
CA ASN A 112 -11.32 1.32 6.85
C ASN A 112 -11.75 0.51 5.61
N SER A 113 -12.75 0.97 4.87
CA SER A 113 -13.23 0.27 3.68
C SER A 113 -12.20 0.25 2.55
N LEU A 114 -11.51 1.37 2.30
CA LEU A 114 -10.44 1.43 1.30
C LEU A 114 -9.09 0.95 1.84
N ASP A 115 -8.97 0.74 3.16
CA ASP A 115 -7.73 0.45 3.86
C ASP A 115 -6.65 1.53 3.63
N LEU A 116 -7.01 2.80 3.77
CA LEU A 116 -6.12 3.94 3.58
C LEU A 116 -6.14 4.89 4.77
N ALA A 117 -4.99 5.45 5.11
CA ALA A 117 -4.85 6.50 6.12
C ALA A 117 -3.85 7.58 5.68
N ILE A 118 -4.12 8.82 6.10
CA ILE A 118 -3.25 9.97 5.96
C ILE A 118 -2.78 10.37 7.35
N LEU A 119 -1.47 10.47 7.52
CA LEU A 119 -0.80 10.95 8.72
C LEU A 119 -0.10 12.27 8.43
N LYS A 120 0.19 13.03 9.49
CA LYS A 120 0.98 14.27 9.41
C LYS A 120 2.16 14.19 10.36
N ILE A 121 3.37 14.31 9.82
CA ILE A 121 4.60 14.43 10.61
C ILE A 121 4.63 15.80 11.31
N GLN A 122 4.78 15.78 12.63
CA GLN A 122 4.85 16.96 13.48
C GLN A 122 6.30 17.47 13.61
N ASP A 123 6.45 18.78 13.85
CA ASP A 123 7.72 19.44 14.22
C ASP A 123 8.92 19.21 13.26
N HIS A 124 8.66 18.85 12.01
CA HIS A 124 9.71 18.58 11.01
C HIS A 124 10.35 19.84 10.42
N GLN A 125 9.85 21.04 10.74
CA GLN A 125 10.29 22.30 10.13
C GLN A 125 11.79 22.56 10.30
N ASN A 126 12.37 22.11 11.42
CA ASN A 126 13.80 22.20 11.69
C ASN A 126 14.66 21.20 10.87
N SER A 127 14.02 20.28 10.14
CA SER A 127 14.67 19.26 9.31
C SER A 127 14.70 19.60 7.81
N GLY A 128 14.17 20.77 7.41
CA GLY A 128 14.01 21.18 6.01
C GLY A 128 12.86 20.46 5.30
N SER A 129 12.73 20.68 3.98
CA SER A 129 11.71 20.01 3.16
C SER A 129 11.89 18.49 3.21
N LEU A 130 10.79 17.77 3.43
CA LEU A 130 10.82 16.32 3.46
C LEU A 130 10.84 15.74 2.04
N PRO A 131 11.55 14.63 1.80
CA PRO A 131 11.48 13.91 0.53
C PRO A 131 10.05 13.41 0.31
N ARG A 132 9.54 13.51 -0.92
CA ARG A 132 8.22 12.99 -1.28
C ARG A 132 8.30 11.98 -2.41
N LEU A 133 7.36 11.04 -2.41
CA LEU A 133 7.15 10.07 -3.47
C LEU A 133 5.89 10.45 -4.26
N GLU A 134 6.03 10.54 -5.58
CA GLU A 134 4.91 10.91 -6.46
C GLU A 134 4.00 9.70 -6.71
N LEU A 135 2.69 9.93 -6.78
CA LEU A 135 1.72 8.90 -7.16
C LEU A 135 1.55 8.92 -8.68
N SER A 136 1.51 7.73 -9.29
CA SER A 136 1.22 7.54 -10.70
C SER A 136 -0.28 7.62 -10.98
N ASP A 137 -0.67 8.10 -12.16
CA ASP A 137 -2.05 8.03 -12.66
C ASP A 137 -2.40 6.70 -13.32
N LEU A 138 -1.42 5.80 -13.41
CA LEU A 138 -1.51 4.47 -14.02
C LEU A 138 -1.82 4.49 -15.52
N SER A 139 -1.67 5.64 -16.19
CA SER A 139 -1.94 5.80 -17.63
C SER A 139 -1.10 4.87 -18.52
N ASN A 140 0.10 4.52 -18.06
CA ASN A 140 1.06 3.68 -18.77
C ASN A 140 1.39 2.38 -18.02
N THR A 141 0.55 1.97 -17.05
CA THR A 141 0.79 0.77 -16.25
C THR A 141 0.07 -0.44 -16.85
N SER A 142 0.78 -1.56 -16.99
CA SER A 142 0.31 -2.81 -17.62
C SER A 142 0.64 -4.05 -16.80
N ILE A 143 -0.03 -5.16 -17.09
CA ILE A 143 0.36 -6.49 -16.57
C ILE A 143 1.75 -6.83 -17.13
N GLY A 144 2.61 -7.36 -16.27
CA GLY A 144 4.00 -7.69 -16.58
C GLY A 144 4.99 -6.55 -16.33
N ASP A 145 4.52 -5.33 -16.07
CA ASP A 145 5.40 -4.21 -15.75
C ASP A 145 6.23 -4.53 -14.49
N PRO A 146 7.55 -4.33 -14.53
CA PRO A 146 8.40 -4.55 -13.38
C PRO A 146 8.16 -3.47 -12.34
N VAL A 147 8.12 -3.91 -11.09
CA VAL A 147 7.87 -3.06 -9.93
C VAL A 147 8.77 -3.47 -8.78
N LEU A 148 8.94 -2.56 -7.83
CA LEU A 148 9.57 -2.85 -6.55
C LEU A 148 8.76 -2.33 -5.39
N ALA A 149 8.97 -2.94 -4.23
CA ALA A 149 8.41 -2.49 -2.96
C ALA A 149 9.54 -2.16 -1.98
N ILE A 150 9.28 -1.16 -1.14
CA ILE A 150 10.16 -0.79 -0.03
C ILE A 150 9.34 -0.85 1.25
N GLY A 151 9.87 -1.51 2.30
CA GLY A 151 9.16 -1.60 3.56
C GLY A 151 9.99 -2.12 4.73
N HIS A 152 9.32 -2.49 5.81
CA HIS A 152 9.93 -2.88 7.08
C HIS A 152 9.32 -4.19 7.57
N PRO A 153 9.72 -5.35 7.02
CA PRO A 153 9.14 -6.63 7.42
C PRO A 153 9.30 -6.85 8.93
N GLU A 154 8.27 -7.33 9.63
CA GLU A 154 8.28 -7.51 11.09
C GLU A 154 9.44 -8.40 11.58
N GLN A 155 9.86 -9.37 10.76
CA GLN A 155 10.99 -10.26 11.03
C GLN A 155 12.11 -10.02 10.01
N GLY A 156 12.37 -8.76 9.66
CA GLY A 156 13.35 -8.40 8.63
C GLY A 156 14.12 -7.12 8.95
N GLY A 157 14.87 -6.65 7.97
CA GLY A 157 15.60 -5.39 8.06
C GLY A 157 14.71 -4.17 7.80
N LEU A 158 15.18 -2.99 8.21
CA LEU A 158 14.52 -1.73 7.90
C LEU A 158 14.82 -1.26 6.47
N TRP A 159 13.85 -0.61 5.81
CA TRP A 159 13.91 -0.20 4.40
C TRP A 159 14.36 -1.33 3.46
N THR A 160 13.78 -2.51 3.64
CA THR A 160 14.01 -3.68 2.79
C THR A 160 13.44 -3.44 1.40
N LEU A 161 14.17 -3.85 0.36
CA LEU A 161 13.78 -3.81 -1.05
C LEU A 161 13.33 -5.21 -1.52
N THR A 162 12.19 -5.30 -2.19
CA THR A 162 11.76 -6.48 -2.93
C THR A 162 11.32 -6.08 -4.34
N THR A 163 11.46 -6.98 -5.31
CA THR A 163 11.10 -6.74 -6.73
C THR A 163 10.09 -7.77 -7.21
N GLY A 164 9.35 -7.44 -8.26
CA GLY A 164 8.43 -8.36 -8.94
C GLY A 164 7.76 -7.68 -10.13
N THR A 165 6.58 -8.14 -10.50
CA THR A 165 5.77 -7.59 -11.59
C THR A 165 4.31 -7.42 -11.18
N ILE A 166 3.60 -6.57 -11.91
CA ILE A 166 2.14 -6.50 -11.83
C ILE A 166 1.55 -7.74 -12.49
N SER A 167 0.85 -8.56 -11.74
CA SER A 167 0.28 -9.82 -12.23
C SER A 167 -1.15 -9.67 -12.74
N SER A 168 -1.95 -8.79 -12.13
CA SER A 168 -3.34 -8.56 -12.55
C SER A 168 -3.91 -7.25 -11.99
N PHE A 169 -5.03 -6.81 -12.57
CA PHE A 169 -5.85 -5.72 -12.07
C PHE A 169 -7.17 -6.28 -11.54
N ILE A 170 -7.56 -5.89 -10.32
CA ILE A 170 -8.83 -6.32 -9.72
C ILE A 170 -9.60 -5.08 -9.29
N GLU A 171 -10.83 -4.96 -9.79
CA GLU A 171 -11.73 -3.88 -9.40
C GLU A 171 -12.63 -4.28 -8.24
N SER A 172 -13.04 -3.30 -7.46
CA SER A 172 -13.98 -3.47 -6.33
C SER A 172 -13.65 -4.67 -5.45
N PHE A 173 -12.38 -4.74 -5.04
CA PHE A 173 -11.84 -5.84 -4.24
C PHE A 173 -12.68 -6.03 -2.97
N GLU A 174 -12.92 -7.29 -2.59
CA GLU A 174 -13.84 -7.69 -1.50
C GLU A 174 -15.29 -7.18 -1.66
N GLY A 175 -15.70 -6.82 -2.89
CA GLY A 175 -17.02 -6.24 -3.17
C GLY A 175 -17.13 -4.76 -2.75
N ILE A 176 -16.03 -4.12 -2.36
CA ILE A 176 -16.01 -2.72 -1.94
C ILE A 176 -15.84 -1.84 -3.16
N ARG A 177 -16.91 -1.14 -3.55
CA ARG A 177 -16.91 -0.26 -4.73
C ARG A 177 -15.79 0.79 -4.63
N GLY A 178 -14.92 0.80 -5.64
CA GLY A 178 -13.79 1.73 -5.74
C GLY A 178 -12.54 1.34 -4.95
N LYS A 179 -12.50 0.15 -4.34
CA LYS A 179 -11.29 -0.45 -3.79
C LYS A 179 -10.60 -1.29 -4.86
N ASP A 180 -9.96 -0.62 -5.82
CA ASP A 180 -9.26 -1.29 -6.91
C ASP A 180 -7.82 -1.61 -6.48
N VAL A 181 -7.37 -2.84 -6.77
CA VAL A 181 -6.05 -3.33 -6.37
C VAL A 181 -5.30 -3.92 -7.56
N PHE A 182 -3.97 -3.94 -7.44
CA PHE A 182 -3.10 -4.84 -8.19
C PHE A 182 -2.98 -6.16 -7.45
N GLN A 183 -2.93 -7.24 -8.20
CA GLN A 183 -2.22 -8.45 -7.76
C GLN A 183 -0.77 -8.33 -8.23
N THR A 184 0.18 -8.68 -7.37
CA THR A 184 1.62 -8.62 -7.66
C THR A 184 2.34 -9.86 -7.16
N GLU A 185 3.42 -10.24 -7.85
CA GLU A 185 4.36 -11.27 -7.39
C GLU A 185 5.44 -10.71 -6.46
N THR A 186 5.53 -9.38 -6.31
CA THR A 186 6.46 -8.76 -5.36
C THR A 186 6.16 -9.26 -3.95
N SER A 187 7.19 -9.72 -3.23
CA SER A 187 7.02 -10.22 -1.87
C SER A 187 6.54 -9.11 -0.93
N ILE A 188 5.29 -9.22 -0.48
CA ILE A 188 4.66 -8.34 0.51
C ILE A 188 4.38 -9.16 1.77
N ASN A 189 5.16 -8.93 2.82
CA ASN A 189 5.00 -9.58 4.11
C ASN A 189 4.45 -8.60 5.16
N LYS A 190 4.05 -9.09 6.34
CA LYS A 190 3.74 -8.23 7.50
C LYS A 190 4.86 -7.23 7.73
N GLY A 191 4.50 -5.96 7.93
CA GLY A 191 5.42 -4.83 8.07
C GLY A 191 5.70 -4.05 6.78
N ASN A 192 5.48 -4.64 5.59
CA ASN A 192 5.48 -3.90 4.31
C ASN A 192 4.14 -3.22 4.01
N SER A 193 3.08 -3.57 4.75
CA SER A 193 1.76 -2.92 4.67
C SER A 193 1.88 -1.41 4.80
N GLY A 194 1.22 -0.70 3.90
CA GLY A 194 1.20 0.75 3.77
C GLY A 194 2.40 1.32 2.99
N GLY A 195 3.39 0.50 2.68
CA GLY A 195 4.56 0.88 1.86
C GLY A 195 4.23 0.98 0.37
N PRO A 196 5.11 1.62 -0.42
CA PRO A 196 4.85 1.83 -1.83
C PRO A 196 5.15 0.60 -2.68
N LEU A 197 4.35 0.40 -3.72
CA LEU A 197 4.72 -0.33 -4.94
C LEU A 197 5.13 0.71 -6.00
N ILE A 198 6.33 0.59 -6.55
CA ILE A 198 7.00 1.63 -7.35
C ILE A 198 7.34 1.08 -8.74
N ASP A 199 7.07 1.88 -9.78
CA ASP A 199 7.41 1.55 -11.18
C ASP A 199 8.87 1.88 -11.54
N GLN A 200 9.25 1.57 -12.78
CA GLN A 200 10.59 1.87 -13.33
C GLN A 200 10.95 3.37 -13.36
N ASN A 201 9.97 4.26 -13.29
CA ASN A 201 10.18 5.70 -13.28
C ASN A 201 10.38 6.26 -11.87
N GLY A 202 10.18 5.44 -10.82
CA GLY A 202 10.22 5.89 -9.43
C GLY A 202 8.90 6.47 -8.94
N HIS A 203 7.78 6.23 -9.65
CA HIS A 203 6.46 6.65 -9.21
C HIS A 203 5.75 5.53 -8.45
N MET A 204 5.03 5.89 -7.38
CA MET A 204 4.20 4.96 -6.64
C MET A 204 2.97 4.59 -7.47
N VAL A 205 2.91 3.35 -7.93
CA VAL A 205 1.76 2.79 -8.62
C VAL A 205 0.75 2.20 -7.65
N GLY A 206 1.15 1.77 -6.46
CA GLY A 206 0.24 1.22 -5.46
C GLY A 206 0.72 1.33 -4.01
N ILE A 207 -0.19 1.02 -3.09
CA ILE A 207 0.03 0.96 -1.64
C ILE A 207 -0.11 -0.50 -1.21
N ASN A 208 1.01 -1.12 -0.85
CA ASN A 208 1.08 -2.52 -0.47
C ASN A 208 0.17 -2.80 0.71
N SER A 209 -0.74 -3.76 0.60
CA SER A 209 -1.62 -4.15 1.70
C SER A 209 -1.56 -5.66 1.86
N MET A 210 -1.30 -6.12 3.09
CA MET A 210 -1.39 -7.53 3.40
C MET A 210 -2.86 -7.94 3.48
N ILE A 211 -3.43 -8.30 2.33
CA ILE A 211 -4.78 -8.84 2.27
C ILE A 211 -4.71 -10.37 2.25
N ALA A 212 -4.81 -10.97 3.43
CA ALA A 212 -4.85 -12.42 3.55
C ALA A 212 -6.15 -12.98 2.94
N ARG A 213 -6.04 -13.79 1.89
CA ARG A 213 -7.17 -14.61 1.43
C ARG A 213 -7.25 -15.88 2.25
N LYS A 214 -8.40 -16.14 2.87
CA LYS A 214 -8.74 -17.46 3.40
C LYS A 214 -9.44 -18.25 2.30
N GLY A 215 -8.90 -19.40 1.92
CA GLY A 215 -9.58 -20.34 1.03
C GLY A 215 -10.86 -20.89 1.67
N LYS A 216 -11.69 -21.59 0.88
CA LYS A 216 -12.94 -22.21 1.38
C LYS A 216 -12.71 -23.17 2.56
N SER A 217 -11.51 -23.73 2.68
CA SER A 217 -11.06 -24.63 3.74
C SER A 217 -10.51 -23.91 4.98
N GLY A 218 -10.53 -22.58 5.03
CA GLY A 218 -9.92 -21.78 6.10
C GLY A 218 -8.39 -21.66 6.02
N ILE A 219 -7.75 -22.36 5.09
CA ILE A 219 -6.31 -22.28 4.82
C ILE A 219 -6.00 -20.93 4.17
N THR A 220 -5.04 -20.20 4.74
CA THR A 220 -4.52 -18.96 4.13
C THR A 220 -3.87 -19.31 2.81
N ILE A 221 -4.30 -18.66 1.73
CA ILE A 221 -3.63 -18.74 0.44
C ILE A 221 -2.35 -17.89 0.57
N THR A 222 -1.20 -18.55 0.60
CA THR A 222 0.11 -17.91 0.51
C THR A 222 0.38 -17.54 -0.97
N ASP A 223 1.30 -16.63 -1.21
CA ASP A 223 1.82 -16.30 -2.55
C ASP A 223 0.91 -15.48 -3.47
N VAL A 224 -0.08 -14.78 -2.90
CA VAL A 224 -0.86 -13.77 -3.63
C VAL A 224 -0.81 -12.46 -2.87
N ASN A 225 -0.10 -11.47 -3.43
CA ASN A 225 0.08 -10.17 -2.81
C ASN A 225 -0.77 -9.12 -3.50
N PHE A 226 -1.27 -8.15 -2.72
CA PHE A 226 -2.13 -7.08 -3.23
C PHE A 226 -1.57 -5.70 -2.90
N SER A 227 -1.84 -4.76 -3.80
CA SER A 227 -1.47 -3.36 -3.63
C SER A 227 -2.63 -2.48 -4.07
N ILE A 228 -3.13 -1.61 -3.18
CA ILE A 228 -4.22 -0.69 -3.51
C ILE A 228 -3.72 0.27 -4.57
N LYS A 229 -4.44 0.41 -5.69
CA LYS A 229 -3.99 1.26 -6.80
C LYS A 229 -3.83 2.70 -6.33
N SER A 230 -2.75 3.36 -6.74
CA SER A 230 -2.47 4.78 -6.46
C SER A 230 -3.63 5.70 -6.85
N THR A 231 -4.35 5.40 -7.93
CA THR A 231 -5.55 6.14 -8.35
C THR A 231 -6.70 6.10 -7.33
N VAL A 232 -6.85 5.00 -6.58
CA VAL A 232 -7.79 4.90 -5.46
C VAL A 232 -7.39 5.87 -4.36
N ALA A 233 -6.11 5.87 -3.98
CA ALA A 233 -5.58 6.79 -2.99
C ALA A 233 -5.72 8.25 -3.42
N MET A 234 -5.35 8.59 -4.66
CA MET A 234 -5.51 9.95 -5.20
C MET A 234 -6.96 10.43 -5.19
N LYS A 235 -7.89 9.57 -5.62
CA LYS A 235 -9.33 9.89 -5.61
C LYS A 235 -9.84 10.09 -4.20
N TRP A 236 -9.46 9.21 -3.27
CA TRP A 236 -9.85 9.32 -1.87
C TRP A 236 -9.26 10.58 -1.22
N MET A 237 -7.95 10.82 -1.35
CA MET A 237 -7.26 12.02 -0.85
C MET A 237 -7.93 13.30 -1.36
N ARG A 238 -8.25 13.38 -2.66
CA ARG A 238 -9.01 14.50 -3.23
C ARG A 238 -10.38 14.66 -2.56
N SER A 239 -11.11 13.56 -2.33
CA SER A 239 -12.43 13.60 -1.70
C SER A 239 -12.42 14.10 -0.26
N VAL A 240 -11.27 13.97 0.43
CA VAL A 240 -11.10 14.44 1.81
C VAL A 240 -10.28 15.75 1.92
N GLY A 241 -10.09 16.47 0.80
CA GLY A 241 -9.47 17.80 0.79
C GLY A 241 -7.94 17.84 0.64
N TYR A 242 -7.31 16.73 0.28
CA TYR A 242 -5.86 16.59 0.11
C TYR A 242 -5.46 16.33 -1.34
N SER A 243 -5.83 17.23 -2.26
CA SER A 243 -5.40 17.14 -3.65
C SER A 243 -3.99 17.74 -3.83
N GLN A 244 -2.99 16.91 -4.10
CA GLN A 244 -1.76 17.40 -4.73
C GLN A 244 -2.07 17.78 -6.18
N GLN A 245 -1.39 18.80 -6.71
CA GLN A 245 -1.27 19.00 -8.16
C GLN A 245 -0.37 17.88 -8.70
N TYR A 246 -0.94 16.69 -8.90
CA TYR A 246 -0.28 15.64 -9.66
C TYR A 246 -0.10 16.20 -11.07
N ALA A 247 1.14 16.43 -11.49
CA ALA A 247 1.43 16.82 -12.85
C ALA A 247 0.79 15.78 -13.76
N MET A 248 -0.25 16.17 -14.49
CA MET A 248 -0.79 15.34 -15.56
C MET A 248 0.38 15.08 -16.50
N LEU A 249 0.87 13.84 -16.52
CA LEU A 249 1.71 13.41 -17.62
C LEU A 249 0.85 13.61 -18.86
N SER A 250 1.30 14.51 -19.73
CA SER A 250 0.61 14.76 -21.00
C SER A 250 0.35 13.42 -21.67
N PRO A 251 -0.87 13.14 -22.17
CA PRO A 251 -1.07 11.98 -23.00
C PRO A 251 -0.15 12.15 -24.21
N GLN A 252 0.94 11.37 -24.26
CA GLN A 252 1.57 11.14 -25.55
C GLN A 252 0.50 10.44 -26.36
N THR A 253 -0.04 11.16 -27.34
CA THR A 253 -1.02 10.68 -28.31
C THR A 253 -0.63 9.26 -28.72
N ALA A 254 -1.37 8.28 -28.21
CA ALA A 254 -1.26 6.91 -28.67
C ALA A 254 -1.54 6.96 -30.18
N THR A 255 -0.48 6.77 -30.97
CA THR A 255 -0.64 6.65 -32.41
C THR A 255 -1.30 5.30 -32.64
N PRO A 256 -2.41 5.21 -33.38
CA PRO A 256 -3.06 3.92 -33.61
C PRO A 256 -2.06 3.00 -34.30
N LEU A 257 -1.71 1.87 -33.66
CA LEU A 257 -0.98 0.81 -34.33
C LEU A 257 -1.87 0.32 -35.47
N THR A 258 -1.50 0.68 -36.69
CA THR A 258 -2.13 0.16 -37.89
C THR A 258 -1.64 -1.28 -38.05
N GLU A 259 -2.48 -2.25 -37.72
CA GLU A 259 -2.22 -3.67 -37.99
C GLU A 259 -1.97 -3.88 -39.50
N LYS A 260 -0.73 -4.22 -39.87
CA LYS A 260 -0.46 -4.91 -41.12
C LYS A 260 -0.57 -6.41 -40.87
N HIS A 261 -1.68 -6.98 -41.29
CA HIS A 261 -1.84 -8.42 -41.46
C HIS A 261 -0.86 -8.95 -42.52
N ALA A 262 -0.12 -10.00 -42.16
CA ALA A 262 0.48 -10.96 -43.09
C ALA A 262 0.50 -12.35 -42.41
N PRO A 263 0.37 -13.44 -43.19
CA PRO A 263 -0.48 -14.57 -42.84
C PRO A 263 0.16 -15.65 -41.95
N THR A 264 -0.75 -16.33 -41.27
CA THR A 264 -0.64 -17.46 -40.36
C THR A 264 0.26 -18.60 -40.86
N GLU A 265 1.23 -19.00 -40.05
CA GLU A 265 1.82 -20.34 -40.11
C GLU A 265 1.43 -21.14 -38.86
N LYS A 266 1.01 -22.38 -39.11
CA LYS A 266 0.30 -23.27 -38.19
C LYS A 266 1.17 -23.71 -37.02
N ALA A 267 0.73 -23.44 -35.79
CA ALA A 267 1.21 -24.15 -34.60
C ALA A 267 0.22 -25.28 -34.25
N GLY A 268 0.76 -26.50 -34.19
CA GLY A 268 0.01 -27.73 -34.02
C GLY A 268 -0.67 -27.88 -32.66
N ILE A 269 -1.84 -28.50 -32.70
CA ILE A 269 -2.61 -28.98 -31.57
C ILE A 269 -1.83 -30.12 -30.91
N VAL A 270 -1.45 -29.95 -29.64
CA VAL A 270 -1.01 -31.06 -28.79
C VAL A 270 -2.26 -31.61 -28.08
N PRO A 271 -2.64 -32.88 -28.26
CA PRO A 271 -3.78 -33.44 -27.55
C PRO A 271 -3.44 -33.68 -26.07
N VAL A 272 -4.30 -33.16 -25.18
CA VAL A 272 -4.33 -33.52 -23.76
C VAL A 272 -4.95 -34.92 -23.63
N PRO A 273 -4.35 -35.88 -22.90
CA PRO A 273 -4.95 -37.18 -22.68
C PRO A 273 -6.22 -37.07 -21.81
N THR A 274 -7.33 -37.59 -22.33
CA THR A 274 -8.60 -37.77 -21.62
C THR A 274 -8.48 -38.90 -20.60
N GLN A 275 -8.65 -38.59 -19.32
CA GLN A 275 -9.04 -39.56 -18.30
C GLN A 275 -10.24 -38.99 -17.55
N GLU A 276 -11.42 -39.55 -17.84
CA GLU A 276 -12.65 -39.37 -17.06
C GLU A 276 -12.57 -40.19 -15.76
N PRO A 277 -12.87 -39.62 -14.59
CA PRO A 277 -13.26 -40.41 -13.43
C PRO A 277 -14.77 -40.71 -13.48
N GLU A 278 -15.11 -41.99 -13.37
CA GLU A 278 -16.48 -42.51 -13.22
C GLU A 278 -17.21 -41.93 -11.99
N PRO A 279 -18.56 -41.82 -12.03
CA PRO A 279 -19.35 -41.27 -10.95
C PRO A 279 -19.53 -42.29 -9.81
N THR A 280 -19.22 -41.89 -8.57
CA THR A 280 -19.63 -42.65 -7.38
C THR A 280 -20.79 -41.96 -6.66
N GLU A 281 -21.76 -42.81 -6.38
CA GLU A 281 -23.12 -42.65 -5.89
C GLU A 281 -23.21 -41.97 -4.51
N ILE A 282 -24.18 -41.05 -4.37
CA ILE A 282 -24.53 -40.38 -3.11
C ILE A 282 -25.70 -41.15 -2.49
N GLU A 283 -25.50 -41.68 -1.28
CA GLU A 283 -26.58 -42.22 -0.43
C GLU A 283 -26.73 -41.32 0.82
N PRO A 284 -27.95 -40.86 1.18
CA PRO A 284 -28.16 -39.95 2.32
C PRO A 284 -28.66 -40.68 3.57
N GLU A 285 -28.40 -40.10 4.77
CA GLU A 285 -29.33 -39.91 5.91
C GLU A 285 -28.59 -39.76 7.27
N PRO A 286 -29.23 -39.31 8.39
CA PRO A 286 -30.60 -38.78 8.53
C PRO A 286 -30.69 -37.41 9.23
N LYS A 287 -31.87 -36.80 9.05
CA LYS A 287 -32.39 -35.66 9.83
C LYS A 287 -32.78 -36.11 11.24
N GLN A 288 -32.48 -35.29 12.25
CA GLN A 288 -33.27 -35.25 13.48
C GLN A 288 -33.94 -33.88 13.63
N GLN A 289 -35.24 -33.93 13.92
CA GLN A 289 -36.18 -32.84 14.05
C GLN A 289 -36.80 -32.93 15.45
N LEU A 290 -36.96 -31.80 16.16
CA LEU A 290 -38.11 -31.36 16.98
C LEU A 290 -37.63 -30.30 18.01
N SER A 291 -37.99 -29.01 17.89
CA SER A 291 -39.21 -28.36 18.45
C SER A 291 -38.96 -27.81 19.89
N LYS A 292 -39.38 -26.63 20.39
CA LYS A 292 -40.40 -25.62 20.05
C LYS A 292 -40.02 -24.24 20.66
N GLU A 293 -40.58 -23.19 20.08
CA GLU A 293 -40.77 -21.77 20.49
C GLU A 293 -41.85 -21.59 21.61
N PRO A 294 -42.36 -20.39 22.07
CA PRO A 294 -42.07 -18.96 21.73
C PRO A 294 -42.18 -17.90 22.90
N ASN A 295 -42.14 -16.60 22.49
CA ASN A 295 -42.66 -15.33 23.09
C ASN A 295 -41.70 -14.49 23.98
N GLU A 296 -41.65 -13.14 23.93
CA GLU A 296 -42.64 -12.11 23.54
C GLU A 296 -41.98 -10.72 23.27
N ILE A 297 -42.81 -9.70 22.99
CA ILE A 297 -42.63 -8.45 22.22
C ILE A 297 -42.25 -7.19 23.06
N ILE A 298 -41.54 -6.26 22.40
CA ILE A 298 -41.14 -4.82 22.56
C ILE A 298 -42.02 -3.87 23.44
N PRO A 299 -41.54 -2.68 23.90
CA PRO A 299 -41.65 -1.43 23.11
C PRO A 299 -40.49 -0.39 23.22
N GLN A 300 -40.60 0.64 22.36
CA GLN A 300 -39.60 1.62 21.85
C GLN A 300 -39.19 2.82 22.73
N SER A 301 -38.16 3.55 22.26
CA SER A 301 -38.04 5.03 22.10
C SER A 301 -37.05 5.82 22.98
N LYS A 302 -36.04 6.46 22.35
CA LYS A 302 -35.89 7.94 22.30
C LYS A 302 -34.78 8.40 21.34
N GLN A 303 -35.08 9.42 20.54
CA GLN A 303 -34.14 10.24 19.76
C GLN A 303 -33.50 11.32 20.64
N GLU A 304 -32.23 11.66 20.38
CA GLU A 304 -31.64 12.95 20.77
C GLU A 304 -30.66 13.44 19.69
N SER A 305 -30.57 14.77 19.56
CA SER A 305 -30.04 15.57 18.43
C SER A 305 -28.53 15.93 18.58
N PRO A 306 -27.89 16.61 17.60
CA PRO A 306 -26.44 16.55 17.38
C PRO A 306 -25.63 17.56 18.19
N ASN A 307 -24.47 17.14 18.71
CA ASN A 307 -23.47 18.03 19.36
C ASN A 307 -22.20 18.19 18.51
N GLU A 308 -21.60 19.37 18.66
CA GLU A 308 -20.39 19.94 18.02
C GLU A 308 -19.14 19.03 17.99
N PRO A 309 -18.16 19.31 17.10
CA PRO A 309 -16.96 18.49 16.95
C PRO A 309 -16.06 18.57 18.19
N GLU A 310 -15.97 17.44 18.90
CA GLU A 310 -15.09 17.23 20.03
C GLU A 310 -13.64 16.99 19.55
N ILE A 311 -12.68 17.70 20.14
CA ILE A 311 -11.25 17.49 19.91
C ILE A 311 -10.85 16.22 20.67
N LEU A 312 -10.56 15.14 19.93
CA LEU A 312 -10.44 13.76 20.44
C LEU A 312 -9.11 13.39 21.14
N THR A 313 -8.30 14.36 21.56
CA THR A 313 -7.01 14.06 22.19
C THR A 313 -6.96 14.66 23.59
N GLU A 314 -7.18 13.83 24.61
CA GLU A 314 -6.81 14.17 25.98
C GLU A 314 -5.29 14.12 26.16
N VAL A 315 -4.71 15.19 26.70
CA VAL A 315 -3.28 15.27 27.04
C VAL A 315 -3.02 14.45 28.31
N HIS A 316 -2.14 13.45 28.24
CA HIS A 316 -1.83 12.51 29.35
C HIS A 316 -0.36 12.62 29.84
N PRO A 317 -0.05 12.21 31.08
CA PRO A 317 1.07 12.73 31.88
C PRO A 317 2.43 12.02 31.73
N TYR A 318 2.62 11.20 30.69
CA TYR A 318 3.87 10.44 30.54
C TYR A 318 5.02 11.31 30.04
N LYS A 319 6.22 11.11 30.60
CA LYS A 319 7.44 11.76 30.11
C LYS A 319 7.82 11.14 28.77
N GLU A 320 8.06 11.98 27.78
CA GLU A 320 8.24 11.58 26.38
C GLU A 320 9.38 10.57 26.16
N LYS A 321 10.45 10.70 26.95
CA LYS A 321 11.63 9.83 26.90
C LYS A 321 11.28 8.37 27.16
N ASP A 322 10.42 8.13 28.15
CA ASP A 322 10.03 6.78 28.59
C ASP A 322 9.21 6.06 27.50
N LEU A 323 8.37 6.81 26.77
CA LEU A 323 7.66 6.27 25.62
C LEU A 323 8.61 5.86 24.49
N PHE A 324 9.70 6.62 24.26
CA PHE A 324 10.65 6.34 23.18
C PHE A 324 11.46 5.08 23.42
N GLU A 325 11.93 4.92 24.64
CA GLU A 325 12.65 3.72 25.09
C GLU A 325 11.76 2.48 24.95
N GLN A 326 10.48 2.58 25.32
CA GLN A 326 9.54 1.47 25.22
C GLN A 326 9.34 0.93 23.78
N VAL A 327 9.23 1.81 22.77
CA VAL A 327 9.09 1.36 21.36
C VAL A 327 10.39 0.77 20.83
N GLU A 328 11.53 1.33 21.24
CA GLU A 328 12.84 0.79 20.87
C GLU A 328 13.06 -0.60 21.47
N ASP A 329 12.71 -0.79 22.75
CA ASP A 329 12.82 -2.08 23.46
C ASP A 329 11.90 -3.15 22.84
N GLU A 330 10.65 -2.81 22.48
CA GLU A 330 9.73 -3.75 21.82
C GLU A 330 10.25 -4.23 20.47
N MET A 331 10.82 -3.31 19.68
CA MET A 331 11.42 -3.65 18.40
C MET A 331 12.71 -4.48 18.58
N GLU A 332 13.48 -4.28 19.66
CA GLU A 332 14.63 -5.12 20.01
C GLU A 332 14.21 -6.55 20.42
N ASP A 333 13.18 -6.67 21.26
CA ASP A 333 12.63 -7.97 21.68
C ASP A 333 12.16 -8.80 20.48
N MET A 334 11.47 -8.16 19.52
CA MET A 334 11.02 -8.81 18.28
C MET A 334 12.19 -9.33 17.43
N MET A 335 13.31 -8.58 17.37
CA MET A 335 14.51 -9.01 16.66
C MET A 335 15.30 -10.10 17.39
N GLU A 336 15.35 -10.08 18.73
CA GLU A 336 15.99 -11.16 19.49
C GLU A 336 15.22 -12.48 19.36
N GLU A 337 13.88 -12.44 19.35
CA GLU A 337 13.07 -13.62 19.05
C GLU A 337 13.40 -14.20 17.67
N MET A 338 13.61 -13.33 16.67
CA MET A 338 14.02 -13.73 15.32
C MET A 338 15.40 -14.42 15.32
N LYS A 339 16.41 -13.85 15.99
CA LYS A 339 17.74 -14.48 16.12
C LYS A 339 17.67 -15.82 16.85
N GLY A 340 16.80 -15.93 17.86
CA GLY A 340 16.56 -17.16 18.61
C GLY A 340 16.00 -18.28 17.73
N ARG A 341 15.03 -17.97 16.87
CA ARG A 341 14.42 -18.95 15.93
C ARG A 341 15.37 -19.39 14.82
N ILE A 342 16.29 -18.53 14.38
CA ILE A 342 17.31 -18.87 13.39
C ILE A 342 18.38 -19.82 13.97
N ARG A 343 18.63 -19.77 15.27
CA ARG A 343 19.61 -20.66 15.94
C ARG A 343 19.04 -22.04 16.33
N SER A 344 17.73 -22.23 16.24
CA SER A 344 17.04 -23.46 16.64
C SER A 344 16.67 -24.39 15.47
N HIS A 345 17.17 -24.11 14.26
CA HIS A 345 16.99 -24.95 13.07
C HIS A 345 18.33 -25.42 12.51
#